data_AF-A0A098EI12-F1
#
_entry.id   AF-A0A098EI12-F1
#
_cell.length_a   1.000
_cell.length_b   1.000
_cell.length_c   1.000
_cell.angle_alpha   90.00
_cell.angle_beta   90.00
_cell.angle_gamma   90.00
#
_symmetry.space_group_name_H-M   'P 1'
#
loop_
_entity.id
_entity.type
_entity.pdbx_description
1 polymer ?
#
loop_
_entity_poly.entity_id
_entity_poly.type
_entity_poly.pdbx_seq_one_letter_code
_entity_poly.pdbx_strand_id
1 'polypeptide(L)'
;MIRKQLRDFFWKDYDRFAKKLGYADWKEAEAATFAIFSCGDDGWWSATELPDRRWAVWNDEGQPPYPFKILNRWEEAIAFLHKEFEKEEIDEENWCPEGFAEGKNVFEKKPDRSIK
;
A
#
# COMPACT_ATOMS: atom_id res chain seq x y z
N MET A 1 24.58 -20.46 7.76
CA MET A 1 24.18 -20.48 6.33
C MET A 1 22.67 -20.24 6.11
N ILE A 2 21.91 -19.79 7.12
CA ILE A 2 20.44 -19.75 7.11
C ILE A 2 19.86 -18.38 6.67
N ARG A 3 20.56 -17.27 6.94
CA ARG A 3 20.07 -15.90 6.63
C ARG A 3 19.90 -15.59 5.14
N LYS A 4 20.71 -16.20 4.28
CA LYS A 4 20.71 -15.91 2.84
C LYS A 4 19.49 -16.50 2.13
N GLN A 5 19.08 -17.70 2.51
CA GLN A 5 17.94 -18.39 1.92
C GLN A 5 16.59 -17.77 2.29
N LEU A 6 16.44 -17.31 3.55
CA LEU A 6 15.25 -16.56 3.98
C LEU A 6 15.10 -15.26 3.18
N ARG A 7 16.16 -14.47 3.08
CA ARG A 7 16.15 -13.22 2.32
C ARG A 7 15.79 -13.44 0.85
N ASP A 8 16.42 -14.42 0.21
CA ASP A 8 16.15 -14.73 -1.21
C ASP A 8 14.73 -15.29 -1.44
N PHE A 9 14.09 -15.88 -0.41
CA PHE A 9 12.71 -16.35 -0.46
C PHE A 9 11.72 -15.18 -0.31
N PHE A 10 11.91 -14.31 0.69
CA PHE A 10 11.08 -13.11 0.88
C PHE A 10 11.07 -12.23 -0.38
N TRP A 11 12.24 -11.98 -0.99
CA TRP A 11 12.31 -11.20 -2.25
C TRP A 11 11.52 -11.83 -3.40
N LYS A 12 11.47 -13.16 -3.50
CA LYS A 12 10.72 -13.85 -4.56
C LYS A 12 9.21 -13.70 -4.41
N ASP A 13 8.70 -13.70 -3.17
CA ASP A 13 7.27 -13.54 -2.92
C ASP A 13 6.81 -12.11 -3.16
N TYR A 14 7.65 -11.12 -2.84
CA TYR A 14 7.41 -9.72 -3.21
C TYR A 14 7.45 -9.48 -4.72
N ASP A 15 8.41 -10.07 -5.44
CA ASP A 15 8.43 -10.00 -6.92
C ASP A 15 7.21 -10.69 -7.53
N ARG A 16 6.72 -11.77 -6.91
CA ARG A 16 5.49 -12.42 -7.33
C ARG A 16 4.27 -11.53 -7.08
N PHE A 17 4.24 -10.80 -5.97
CA PHE A 17 3.19 -9.84 -5.67
C PHE A 17 3.21 -8.67 -6.65
N ALA A 18 4.39 -8.10 -6.92
CA ALA A 18 4.58 -7.05 -7.91
C ALA A 18 4.04 -7.44 -9.29
N LYS A 19 4.31 -8.67 -9.74
CA LYS A 19 3.76 -9.21 -10.99
C LYS A 19 2.24 -9.28 -11.00
N LYS A 20 1.60 -9.58 -9.86
CA LYS A 20 0.13 -9.53 -9.75
C LYS A 20 -0.42 -8.11 -9.82
N LEU A 21 0.35 -7.12 -9.37
CA LEU A 21 0.06 -5.69 -9.51
C LEU A 21 0.40 -5.15 -10.92
N GLY A 22 1.00 -5.98 -11.78
CA GLY A 22 1.35 -5.61 -13.16
C GLY A 22 2.75 -5.01 -13.32
N TYR A 23 3.60 -5.07 -12.30
CA TYR A 23 4.98 -4.57 -12.30
C TYR A 23 6.00 -5.67 -12.61
N ALA A 24 7.20 -5.29 -13.07
CA ALA A 24 8.26 -6.25 -13.39
C ALA A 24 8.86 -6.90 -12.13
N ASP A 25 9.09 -6.09 -11.10
CA ASP A 25 9.69 -6.45 -9.82
C ASP A 25 9.12 -5.63 -8.66
N TRP A 26 9.45 -6.01 -7.43
CA TRP A 26 8.97 -5.32 -6.23
C TRP A 26 9.41 -3.87 -6.14
N LYS A 27 10.60 -3.54 -6.64
CA LYS A 27 11.13 -2.18 -6.58
C LYS A 27 10.27 -1.21 -7.38
N GLU A 28 9.78 -1.62 -8.56
CA GLU A 28 8.85 -0.81 -9.34
C GLU A 28 7.48 -0.65 -8.64
N ALA A 29 6.95 -1.73 -8.06
CA ALA A 29 5.68 -1.70 -7.35
C ALA A 29 5.73 -0.83 -6.08
N GLU A 30 6.80 -0.94 -5.30
CA GLU A 30 7.06 -0.18 -4.08
C GLU A 30 7.13 1.33 -4.37
N ALA A 31 7.78 1.72 -5.47
CA ALA A 31 7.86 3.11 -5.93
C ALA A 31 6.50 3.71 -6.37
N ALA A 32 5.50 2.86 -6.62
CA ALA A 32 4.13 3.26 -6.94
C ALA A 32 3.15 3.04 -5.77
N THR A 33 3.64 2.54 -4.63
CA THR A 33 2.87 2.25 -3.43
C THR A 33 2.98 3.40 -2.44
N PHE A 34 1.90 3.71 -1.75
CA PHE A 34 1.83 4.69 -0.68
C PHE A 34 1.30 4.00 0.57
N ALA A 35 2.02 4.11 1.69
CA ALA A 35 1.53 3.69 2.98
C ALA A 35 0.46 4.68 3.47
N ILE A 36 -0.66 4.18 4.00
CA ILE A 36 -1.83 5.02 4.32
C ILE A 36 -2.11 5.05 5.82
N PHE A 37 -2.20 3.89 6.45
CA PHE A 37 -2.30 3.81 7.91
C PHE A 37 -1.75 2.49 8.44
N SER A 38 -1.37 2.49 9.71
CA SER A 38 -0.93 1.31 10.45
C SER A 38 -2.05 0.77 11.33
N CYS A 39 -2.21 -0.55 11.39
CA CYS A 39 -3.06 -1.25 12.35
C CYS A 39 -2.23 -1.72 13.58
N GLY A 40 -1.28 -0.93 14.05
CA GLY A 40 -0.40 -1.32 15.16
C GLY A 40 0.54 -2.47 14.77
N ASP A 41 0.47 -3.60 15.49
CA ASP A 41 1.32 -4.78 15.25
C ASP A 41 0.87 -5.61 14.03
N ASP A 42 -0.34 -5.37 13.51
CA ASP A 42 -1.01 -6.24 12.53
C ASP A 42 -0.72 -5.87 11.05
N GLY A 43 -0.02 -4.75 10.82
CA GLY A 43 0.48 -4.37 9.50
C GLY A 43 0.04 -2.99 9.01
N TRP A 44 0.45 -2.66 7.80
CA TRP A 44 0.14 -1.42 7.09
C TRP A 44 -0.87 -1.64 5.98
N TRP A 45 -1.84 -0.75 5.90
CA TRP A 45 -2.69 -0.58 4.74
C TRP A 45 -2.03 0.36 3.73
N SER A 46 -1.98 -0.10 2.49
CA SER A 46 -1.28 0.58 1.39
C SER A 46 -2.18 0.74 0.17
N ALA A 47 -1.87 1.75 -0.64
CA ALA A 47 -2.47 2.00 -1.93
C ALA A 47 -1.39 2.06 -3.02
N THR A 48 -1.50 1.21 -4.04
CA THR A 48 -0.57 1.16 -5.17
C THR A 48 -1.27 1.66 -6.44
N GLU A 49 -0.75 2.72 -7.07
CA GLU A 49 -1.18 3.11 -8.41
C GLU A 49 -0.70 2.03 -9.38
N LEU A 50 -1.59 1.43 -10.16
CA LEU A 50 -1.26 0.38 -11.13
C LEU A 50 -0.78 0.99 -12.46
N PRO A 51 -0.11 0.21 -13.35
CA PRO A 51 0.33 0.73 -14.66
C PRO A 51 -0.80 1.26 -15.55
N ASP A 52 -2.02 0.76 -15.35
CA ASP A 52 -3.23 1.22 -16.04
C ASP A 52 -3.96 2.39 -15.35
N ARG A 53 -3.32 3.00 -14.34
CA ARG A 53 -3.79 4.14 -13.54
C ARG A 53 -4.97 3.86 -12.61
N ARG A 54 -5.34 2.59 -12.42
CA ARG A 54 -6.22 2.17 -11.33
C ARG A 54 -5.43 2.07 -10.03
N TRP A 55 -6.10 1.78 -8.93
CA TRP A 55 -5.51 1.70 -7.59
C TRP A 55 -5.76 0.34 -6.97
N ALA A 56 -4.72 -0.34 -6.53
CA ALA A 56 -4.83 -1.53 -5.70
C ALA A 56 -4.66 -1.15 -4.23
N VAL A 57 -5.63 -1.50 -3.40
CA VAL A 57 -5.54 -1.36 -1.93
C VAL A 57 -5.34 -2.73 -1.30
N TRP A 58 -4.43 -2.81 -0.33
CA TRP A 58 -4.01 -4.06 0.31
C TRP A 58 -3.44 -3.82 1.71
N ASN A 59 -3.47 -4.83 2.57
CA ASN A 59 -2.73 -4.85 3.83
C ASN A 59 -1.55 -5.83 3.72
N ASP A 60 -0.48 -5.57 4.46
CA ASP A 60 0.71 -6.43 4.47
C ASP A 60 0.66 -7.53 5.55
N GLU A 61 -0.53 -7.82 6.08
CA GLU A 61 -0.77 -8.88 7.05
C GLU A 61 -0.44 -10.27 6.45
N GLY A 62 0.37 -11.03 7.19
CA GLY A 62 0.80 -12.37 6.78
C GLY A 62 1.99 -12.35 5.81
N GLN A 63 1.87 -13.03 4.68
CA GLN A 63 2.96 -13.17 3.69
C GLN A 63 2.49 -12.84 2.28
N PRO A 64 3.33 -12.17 1.46
CA PRO A 64 3.00 -11.90 0.07
C PRO A 64 2.88 -13.21 -0.73
N PRO A 65 2.09 -13.23 -1.82
CA PRO A 65 1.35 -12.10 -2.36
C PRO A 65 0.07 -11.80 -1.58
N TYR A 66 -0.06 -10.54 -1.15
CA TYR A 66 -1.19 -10.09 -0.35
C TYR A 66 -2.48 -10.04 -1.18
N PRO A 67 -3.66 -10.30 -0.57
CA PRO A 67 -4.93 -9.96 -1.17
C PRO A 67 -5.01 -8.47 -1.44
N PHE A 68 -5.60 -8.09 -2.57
CA PHE A 68 -5.79 -6.68 -2.91
C PHE A 68 -7.11 -6.46 -3.63
N LYS A 69 -7.62 -5.23 -3.54
CA LYS A 69 -8.82 -4.79 -4.22
C LYS A 69 -8.47 -3.69 -5.21
N ILE A 70 -8.94 -3.81 -6.45
CA ILE A 70 -8.73 -2.81 -7.49
C ILE A 70 -9.90 -1.82 -7.51
N LEU A 71 -9.58 -0.54 -7.54
CA LEU A 71 -10.51 0.59 -7.58
C LEU A 71 -10.10 1.52 -8.72
N ASN A 72 -11.05 2.20 -9.34
CA ASN A 72 -10.77 2.91 -10.60
C ASN A 72 -10.11 4.27 -10.37
N ARG A 73 -10.34 4.86 -9.19
CA ARG A 73 -9.94 6.23 -8.87
C ARG A 73 -9.30 6.30 -7.50
N TRP A 74 -8.45 7.30 -7.29
CA TRP A 74 -7.81 7.55 -6.01
C TRP A 74 -8.85 7.78 -4.91
N GLU A 75 -9.86 8.59 -5.20
CA GLU A 75 -10.94 8.95 -4.29
C GLU A 75 -11.71 7.72 -3.81
N GLU A 76 -11.85 6.71 -4.68
CA GLU A 76 -12.46 5.42 -4.32
C GLU A 76 -11.54 4.60 -3.42
N ALA A 77 -10.23 4.60 -3.70
CA ALA A 77 -9.21 3.91 -2.91
C ALA A 77 -9.10 4.48 -1.50
N ILE A 78 -8.92 5.80 -1.37
CA ILE A 78 -8.78 6.45 -0.06
C ILE A 78 -10.09 6.39 0.74
N ALA A 79 -11.26 6.47 0.09
CA ALA A 79 -12.54 6.29 0.78
C ALA A 79 -12.76 4.84 1.24
N PHE A 80 -12.26 3.85 0.50
CA PHE A 80 -12.27 2.46 0.96
C PHE A 80 -11.36 2.30 2.18
N LEU A 81 -10.13 2.80 2.12
CA LEU A 81 -9.16 2.71 3.21
C LEU A 81 -9.63 3.45 4.46
N HIS A 82 -10.25 4.62 4.33
CA HIS A 82 -10.81 5.34 5.47
C HIS A 82 -11.92 4.53 6.16
N LYS A 83 -12.74 3.79 5.40
CA LYS A 83 -13.75 2.90 5.98
C LYS A 83 -13.13 1.70 6.67
N GLU A 84 -12.01 1.16 6.18
CA GLU A 84 -11.31 0.10 6.90
C GLU A 84 -10.67 0.65 8.18
N PHE A 85 -10.06 1.84 8.12
CA PHE A 85 -9.52 2.55 9.29
C PHE A 85 -10.59 2.78 10.38
N GLU A 86 -11.78 3.27 10.00
CA GLU A 86 -12.90 3.49 10.95
C GLU A 86 -13.43 2.21 11.58
N LYS A 87 -13.36 1.07 10.90
CA LYS A 87 -13.86 -0.23 11.43
C LYS A 87 -12.95 -0.82 12.48
N GLU A 88 -11.65 -0.61 12.34
CA GLU A 88 -10.63 -1.16 13.24
C GLU A 88 -10.50 -0.32 14.54
N GLU A 89 -11.29 0.76 14.68
CA GLU A 89 -11.28 1.68 15.84
C GLU A 89 -9.86 2.19 16.17
N ILE A 90 -9.05 2.42 15.13
CA ILE A 90 -7.66 2.83 15.25
C ILE A 90 -7.57 4.33 15.59
N ASP A 91 -6.62 4.69 16.45
CA ASP A 91 -6.34 6.10 16.79
C ASP A 91 -5.97 6.93 15.54
N GLU A 92 -6.49 8.16 15.47
CA GLU A 92 -6.25 9.11 14.37
C GLU A 92 -4.76 9.33 14.06
N GLU A 93 -3.88 9.16 15.04
CA GLU A 93 -2.42 9.29 14.88
C GLU A 93 -1.84 8.26 13.89
N ASN A 94 -2.52 7.13 13.69
CA ASN A 94 -2.09 6.10 12.74
C ASN A 94 -2.57 6.39 11.31
N TRP A 95 -3.49 7.33 11.11
CA TRP A 95 -3.88 7.81 9.78
C TRP A 95 -2.81 8.77 9.24
N CYS A 96 -1.79 8.21 8.60
CA CYS A 96 -0.63 8.95 8.10
C CYS A 96 -0.37 8.66 6.60
N PRO A 97 -1.18 9.23 5.69
CA PRO A 97 -1.07 8.93 4.27
C PRO A 97 0.17 9.55 3.63
N GLU A 98 1.04 8.72 3.07
CA GLU A 98 2.22 9.15 2.31
C GLU A 98 1.85 9.96 1.06
N GLY A 99 2.78 10.84 0.65
CA GLY A 99 2.63 11.62 -0.58
C GLY A 99 1.77 12.87 -0.45
N PHE A 100 1.49 13.31 0.78
CA PHE A 100 0.76 14.55 1.06
C PHE A 100 1.57 15.47 1.95
N ALA A 101 1.56 16.77 1.62
CA ALA A 101 2.10 17.79 2.51
C ALA A 101 1.17 17.99 3.73
N GLU A 102 1.74 18.46 4.83
CA GLU A 102 1.00 18.74 6.06
C GLU A 102 -0.23 19.63 5.81
N GLY A 103 -1.37 19.25 6.39
CA GLY A 103 -2.64 19.97 6.26
C GLY A 103 -3.34 19.86 4.90
N LYS A 104 -2.88 18.98 3.99
CA LYS A 104 -3.58 18.70 2.73
C LYS A 104 -4.69 17.66 2.90
N ASN A 105 -5.80 17.90 2.21
CA ASN A 105 -6.91 16.97 2.16
C ASN A 105 -6.59 15.79 1.23
N VAL A 106 -6.43 14.61 1.82
CA VAL A 106 -6.09 13.36 1.12
C VAL A 106 -7.21 12.85 0.21
N PHE A 107 -8.44 13.34 0.36
CA PHE A 107 -9.59 12.95 -0.45
C PHE A 107 -9.73 13.77 -1.75
N GLU A 108 -9.01 14.88 -1.88
CA GLU A 108 -9.18 15.80 -3.03
C GLU A 108 -8.24 15.54 -4.19
N LYS A 109 -7.06 14.98 -3.92
CA LYS A 109 -6.01 14.78 -4.93
C LYS A 109 -5.26 13.48 -4.66
N LYS A 110 -4.74 12.88 -5.72
CA LYS A 110 -3.86 11.72 -5.61
C LYS A 110 -2.53 12.09 -4.94
N PRO A 111 -1.87 11.13 -4.26
CA PRO A 111 -0.60 11.37 -3.59
C PRO A 111 0.52 11.72 -4.58
N ASP A 112 1.44 12.55 -4.12
CA ASP A 112 2.62 13.00 -4.84
C ASP A 112 3.84 12.17 -4.44
N ARG A 113 4.44 11.49 -5.41
CA ARG A 113 5.62 10.64 -5.22
C ARG A 113 6.86 11.42 -4.78
N SER A 114 6.90 12.73 -5.00
CA SER A 114 8.04 13.58 -4.59
C SER A 114 8.05 13.94 -3.11
N ILE A 115 6.96 13.64 -2.39
CA ILE A 115 6.77 13.96 -0.97
C ILE A 115 6.89 12.70 -0.09
N LYS A 116 7.07 11.53 -0.71
CA LYS A 116 7.28 10.25 -0.01
C LYS A 116 8.67 10.17 0.61
#